data_AF-A0A8T5UDZ0-F1
#
_entry.id   AF-A0A8T5UDZ0-F1
#
_cell.length_a   1.000
_cell.length_b   1.000
_cell.length_c   1.000
_cell.angle_alpha   90.00
_cell.angle_beta   90.00
_cell.angle_gamma   90.00
#
_symmetry.space_group_name_H-M   'P 1'
#
loop_
_entity.id
_entity.type
_entity.pdbx_description
1 polymer ?
#
loop_
_entity_poly.entity_id
_entity_poly.type
_entity_poly.pdbx_seq_one_letter_code
_entity_poly.pdbx_strand_id
1 'polypeptide(L)' 'MSKYERYKKQSVEYIDPHKHCKKCDKMIDEGISYCSECYTSLQEKKKKKWYKFIKKKQETEI' A
#
# COMPACT_ATOMS: atom_id res chain seq x y z
N MET A 1 6.30 29.41 32.07
CA MET A 1 6.45 28.00 31.65
C MET A 1 7.91 27.72 31.37
N SER A 2 8.47 26.72 32.05
CA SER A 2 9.90 26.37 32.01
C SER A 2 10.29 25.75 30.66
N LYS A 3 11.55 25.91 30.24
CA LYS A 3 12.11 25.28 29.01
C LYS A 3 11.85 23.76 29.00
N TYR A 4 11.85 23.14 30.17
CA TYR A 4 11.64 21.70 30.37
C TYR A 4 10.19 21.26 30.17
N GLU A 5 9.20 22.14 30.36
CA GLU A 5 7.78 21.80 30.20
C GLU A 5 7.38 21.67 28.73
N ARG A 6 8.10 22.32 27.81
CA ARG A 6 7.86 22.22 26.35
C ARG A 6 8.25 20.86 25.76
N TYR A 7 9.05 20.07 26.47
CA TYR A 7 9.49 18.74 26.03
C TYR A 7 8.62 17.60 26.56
N LYS A 8 7.45 17.87 27.17
CA LYS A 8 6.48 16.82 27.47
C LYS A 8 6.02 16.19 26.16
N LYS A 9 6.66 15.05 25.83
CA LYS A 9 6.44 14.22 24.66
C LYS A 9 4.95 14.07 24.40
N GLN A 10 4.52 14.55 23.25
CA GLN A 10 3.27 14.14 22.63
C GLN A 10 3.35 12.61 22.50
N SER A 11 2.51 11.89 23.24
CA SER A 11 2.37 10.44 23.09
C SER A 11 1.85 10.20 21.69
N VAL A 12 2.75 9.79 20.80
CA VAL A 12 2.38 9.40 19.43
C VAL A 12 1.70 8.05 19.56
N GLU A 13 0.39 8.07 19.82
CA GLU A 13 -0.44 6.89 19.64
C GLU A 13 -0.30 6.49 18.16
N TYR A 14 0.22 5.28 17.92
CA TYR A 14 0.37 4.77 16.57
C TYR A 14 -1.02 4.37 16.06
N ILE A 15 -1.63 5.20 15.22
CA ILE A 15 -2.86 4.86 14.51
C ILE A 15 -2.47 3.96 13.34
N ASP A 16 -2.81 2.67 13.42
CA ASP A 16 -2.58 1.73 12.33
C ASP A 16 -3.55 2.01 11.16
N PRO A 17 -3.06 2.27 9.93
CA PRO A 17 -3.92 2.44 8.78
C PRO A 17 -4.51 1.10 8.31
N HIS A 18 -5.70 0.74 8.84
CA HIS A 18 -6.46 -0.41 8.35
C HIS A 18 -6.75 -0.32 6.84
N LYS A 19 -6.43 -1.40 6.11
CA LYS A 19 -6.66 -1.49 4.66
C LYS A 19 -8.14 -1.77 4.38
N HIS A 20 -8.72 -1.07 3.43
CA HIS A 20 -10.09 -1.28 2.98
C HIS A 20 -10.11 -1.89 1.58
N CYS A 21 -11.08 -2.77 1.31
CA CYS A 21 -11.22 -3.42 0.02
C CYS A 21 -11.78 -2.46 -1.02
N LYS A 22 -11.08 -2.24 -2.14
CA LYS A 22 -11.52 -1.34 -3.23
C LYS A 22 -12.87 -1.71 -3.89
N LYS A 23 -13.38 -2.92 -3.64
CA LYS A 23 -14.59 -3.44 -4.29
C LYS A 23 -15.81 -3.44 -3.37
N CYS A 24 -15.64 -3.74 -2.09
CA CYS A 24 -16.74 -3.84 -1.13
C CYS A 24 -16.59 -2.89 0.07
N ASP A 25 -15.51 -2.11 0.11
CA ASP A 25 -15.17 -1.13 1.15
C ASP A 25 -15.11 -1.69 2.58
N LYS A 26 -15.10 -3.01 2.72
CA LYS A 26 -14.92 -3.69 4.00
C LYS A 26 -13.46 -3.63 4.43
N MET A 27 -13.26 -3.57 5.74
CA MET A 27 -11.94 -3.65 6.36
C MET A 27 -11.31 -5.01 6.05
N ILE A 28 -10.02 -5.01 5.73
CA ILE A 28 -9.24 -6.21 5.43
C ILE A 28 -8.19 -6.37 6.53
N ASP A 29 -8.14 -7.57 7.09
CA ASP A 29 -7.12 -7.92 8.07
C ASP A 29 -5.71 -7.92 7.46
N GLU A 30 -4.75 -7.56 8.31
CA GLU A 30 -3.36 -7.52 7.91
C GLU A 30 -2.86 -8.92 7.50
N GLY A 31 -2.08 -8.97 6.42
CA GLY A 31 -1.47 -10.22 5.93
C GLY A 31 -2.31 -11.05 4.96
N ILE A 32 -3.58 -10.71 4.71
CA ILE A 32 -4.41 -11.45 3.75
C ILE A 32 -4.20 -10.91 2.33
N SER A 33 -4.06 -11.82 1.36
CA SER A 33 -3.84 -11.50 -0.06
C SER A 33 -5.13 -11.36 -0.88
N TYR A 34 -6.28 -11.51 -0.23
CA TYR A 34 -7.63 -11.45 -0.80
C TYR A 34 -8.62 -10.89 0.22
N CYS A 35 -9.75 -10.37 -0.25
CA CYS A 35 -10.83 -9.94 0.65
C CYS A 35 -11.69 -11.15 1.04
N SER A 36 -11.92 -11.37 2.33
CA SER A 36 -12.77 -12.44 2.87
C SER A 36 -14.22 -12.40 2.38
N GLU A 37 -14.69 -11.23 1.98
CA GLU A 37 -16.10 -10.96 1.73
C GLU A 37 -16.48 -11.03 0.25
N CYS A 38 -15.63 -10.44 -0.59
CA CYS A 38 -15.84 -10.44 -2.04
C CYS A 38 -14.89 -11.38 -2.79
N TYR A 39 -14.07 -12.13 -2.05
CA TYR A 39 -13.05 -13.07 -2.54
C TYR A 39 -12.11 -12.47 -3.60
N THR A 40 -12.03 -11.15 -3.65
CA THR A 40 -11.27 -10.43 -4.67
C THR A 40 -9.81 -10.39 -4.23
N SER A 41 -8.91 -10.84 -5.12
CA SER A 41 -7.48 -10.81 -4.85
C SER A 41 -6.98 -9.36 -4.77
N LEU A 42 -6.25 -9.06 -3.70
CA LEU A 42 -5.66 -7.75 -3.42
C LEU A 42 -4.25 -7.63 -3.99
N GLN A 43 -3.77 -8.64 -4.72
CA GLN A 43 -2.47 -8.66 -5.36
C GLN A 43 -2.32 -7.45 -6.28
N GLU A 44 -1.59 -6.43 -5.81
CA GLU A 44 -1.16 -5.33 -6.65
C GLU A 44 -0.29 -5.91 -7.76
N LYS A 45 -0.83 -5.94 -8.98
CA LYS A 45 -0.03 -6.14 -10.18
C LYS A 45 0.92 -4.94 -10.30
N LYS A 46 2.06 -4.97 -9.61
CA LYS A 46 3.24 -4.16 -9.95
C LYS A 46 3.65 -4.61 -11.34
N LYS A 47 2.95 -4.12 -12.37
CA LYS A 47 3.22 -4.41 -13.77
C LYS A 47 4.55 -3.73 -14.09
N LYS A 48 5.62 -4.44 -13.78
CA LYS A 48 6.86 -4.59 -14.52
C LYS A 48 7.00 -3.53 -15.65
N LYS A 49 7.24 -2.25 -15.35
CA LYS A 49 7.42 -1.24 -16.42
C LYS A 49 8.62 -1.59 -17.33
N TRP A 50 9.58 -2.31 -16.77
CA TRP A 50 10.83 -2.72 -17.41
C TRP A 50 10.65 -3.63 -18.65
N TYR A 51 9.75 -4.63 -18.64
CA TYR A 51 9.61 -5.54 -19.81
C TYR A 51 9.05 -4.84 -21.05
N LYS A 52 8.19 -3.83 -20.89
CA LYS A 52 7.64 -3.08 -22.03
C LYS A 52 8.70 -2.20 -22.70
N PHE A 53 9.67 -1.71 -21.93
CA PHE A 53 10.76 -0.90 -22.45
C PHE A 53 11.74 -1.74 -23.29
N ILE A 54 12.07 -2.96 -22.81
CA ILE A 54 12.92 -3.90 -23.56
C ILE A 54 12.27 -4.32 -24.88
N LYS A 55 10.98 -4.69 -24.85
CA LYS A 55 10.26 -5.11 -26.06
C LYS A 55 10.24 -4.00 -27.13
N LYS A 56 10.02 -2.75 -26.73
CA LYS A 56 9.98 -1.61 -27.65
C LYS A 56 11.34 -1.31 -28.30
N LYS A 57 12.45 -1.61 -27.61
CA LYS A 57 13.81 -1.40 -28.14
C LYS A 57 14.17 -2.44 -29.22
N GLN A 58 13.73 -3.69 -29.04
CA GLN A 58 13.94 -4.77 -30.02
C GLN A 58 13.14 -4.57 -31.32
N GLU A 59 11.97 -3.92 -31.27
CA GLU A 59 11.15 -3.61 -32.47
C GLU A 59 11.68 -2.44 -33.30
N THR A 60 12.58 -1.60 -32.76
CA THR A 60 13.14 -0.42 -33.45
C THR A 60 14.50 -0.66 -34.10
N GLU A 61 15.10 -1.83 -33.87
CA GLU A 61 16.46 -2.20 -34.34
C GLU A 61 16.43 -3.19 -35.54
N ILE A 62 15.24 -3.47 -36.11
CA ILE A 62 15.00 -4.25 -37.34
C ILE A 62 14.48 -3.29 -38.42
#